data_AF-A0A7X1GN35-F1
#
_entry.id   AF-A0A7X1GN35-F1
#
_cell.length_a   1.000
_cell.length_b   1.000
_cell.length_c   1.000
_cell.angle_alpha   90.00
_cell.angle_beta   90.00
_cell.angle_gamma   90.00
#
_symmetry.space_group_name_H-M   'P 1'
#
loop_
_entity.id
_entity.type
_entity.pdbx_description
1 polymer ?
#
loop_
_entity_poly.entity_id
_entity_poly.type
_entity_poly.pdbx_seq_one_letter_code
_entity_poly.pdbx_strand_id
1 'polypeptide(L)'
;MEIDKFHVTGFRPVRLTVDRIGPFQEKLWSFDFTDRHGRPCNYYLLASENGRGKTTLLDLMACMMDMLGRDQLNEFGIESLDKGGGRAQWDILLDIDQDGKKSSYIFSLIAGNIGEGTVLKEWNHEELEKIGAEAWHLYGFRKSASGRIKTIHETNSWVNDFSILLKNERGRRLLEFENDSLTYPTLLYFSAYRNIETISESERKITTPEGWGYNIVNKFGKEGRQWTHSLDNLLVWLKWIDDGRFERSLAIVNKRVFRGKNKFLKGVRKDPPEAIIENEGHEHRIDQLSSGEKSLLQICLRMGAHMTSNTILLIDEMDVHLHSKWQHKILNWLKDMAIAYPGLTIISSTHSREIIRAFAFEVEEKGLRKSGYLIENDLNMM
;
A
#
# COMPACT_ATOMS: atom_id res chain seq x y z
N MET A 1 -5.17 28.80 13.73
CA MET A 1 -4.59 28.82 12.38
C MET A 1 -5.44 27.84 11.60
N GLU A 2 -6.31 28.33 10.71
CA GLU A 2 -6.91 27.45 9.71
C GLU A 2 -5.74 26.89 8.91
N ILE A 3 -5.51 25.58 8.98
CA ILE A 3 -4.62 24.92 8.04
C ILE A 3 -5.36 25.04 6.70
N ASP A 4 -4.73 25.67 5.71
CA ASP A 4 -5.28 25.75 4.36
C ASP A 4 -5.73 24.35 3.95
N LYS A 5 -6.97 24.21 3.46
CA LYS A 5 -7.49 22.89 3.10
C LYS A 5 -6.87 22.47 1.76
N PHE A 6 -5.85 21.63 1.83
CA PHE A 6 -5.25 21.02 0.65
C PHE A 6 -6.01 19.75 0.28
N HIS A 7 -6.39 19.64 -1.00
CA HIS A 7 -6.92 18.41 -1.57
C HIS A 7 -5.84 17.73 -2.39
N VAL A 8 -5.42 16.53 -1.99
CA VAL A 8 -4.51 15.72 -2.80
C VAL A 8 -5.30 15.12 -3.95
N THR A 9 -4.99 15.51 -5.18
CA THR A 9 -5.64 14.99 -6.40
C THR A 9 -4.84 13.88 -7.08
N GLY A 10 -3.59 13.67 -6.65
CA GLY A 10 -2.78 12.53 -7.07
C GLY A 10 -1.56 12.34 -6.17
N PHE A 11 -1.23 11.07 -5.91
CA PHE A 11 -0.06 10.67 -5.11
C PHE A 11 0.59 9.44 -5.76
N ARG A 12 1.53 9.67 -6.67
CA ARG A 12 1.96 8.68 -7.65
C ARG A 12 3.47 8.43 -7.57
N PRO A 13 3.93 7.23 -7.18
CA PRO A 13 5.35 6.88 -7.17
C PRO A 13 6.01 7.11 -8.52
N VAL A 14 7.21 7.71 -8.52
CA VAL A 14 8.00 7.98 -9.72
C VAL A 14 9.30 7.21 -9.69
N ARG A 15 10.05 7.31 -8.59
CA ARG A 15 11.38 6.70 -8.50
C ARG A 15 11.72 6.36 -7.06
N LEU A 16 12.26 5.17 -6.84
CA LEU A 16 12.88 4.80 -5.56
C LEU A 16 14.37 4.61 -5.78
N THR A 17 15.17 5.34 -5.02
CA THR A 17 16.63 5.25 -5.03
C THR A 17 17.11 4.67 -3.71
N VAL A 18 17.92 3.62 -3.76
CA VAL A 18 18.29 2.77 -2.62
C VAL A 18 19.80 2.54 -2.63
N ASP A 19 20.45 2.68 -1.47
CA ASP A 19 21.86 2.36 -1.30
C ASP A 19 22.12 1.76 0.09
N ARG A 20 22.91 0.69 0.13
CA ARG A 20 23.31 -0.06 1.34
C ARG A 20 22.15 -0.58 2.20
N ILE A 21 21.07 -1.04 1.55
CA ILE A 21 19.88 -1.60 2.23
C ILE A 21 19.63 -3.04 1.75
N GLY A 22 19.59 -3.99 2.68
CA GLY A 22 19.38 -5.42 2.35
C GLY A 22 20.36 -5.91 1.27
N PRO A 23 19.91 -6.48 0.14
CA PRO A 23 20.80 -6.93 -0.93
C PRO A 23 21.39 -5.79 -1.80
N PHE A 24 20.95 -4.55 -1.64
CA PHE A 24 21.36 -3.41 -2.45
C PHE A 24 22.60 -2.72 -1.87
N GLN A 25 23.76 -3.40 -1.87
CA GLN A 25 24.97 -2.95 -1.16
C GLN A 25 26.05 -2.27 -2.03
N GLU A 26 26.21 -2.71 -3.28
CA GLU A 26 27.42 -2.41 -4.07
C GLU A 26 27.38 -1.07 -4.83
N LYS A 27 26.18 -0.54 -5.09
CA LYS A 27 25.96 0.67 -5.88
C LYS A 27 24.65 1.34 -5.47
N LEU A 28 24.46 2.55 -5.99
CA LEU A 28 23.15 3.20 -5.97
C LEU A 28 22.19 2.47 -6.92
N TRP A 29 21.10 1.92 -6.39
CA TRP A 29 20.05 1.28 -7.16
C TRP A 29 18.91 2.27 -7.38
N SER A 30 18.37 2.31 -8.60
CA SER A 30 17.23 3.15 -8.95
C SER A 30 16.13 2.30 -9.59
N PHE A 31 14.93 2.41 -9.06
CA PHE A 31 13.73 1.74 -9.55
C PHE A 31 12.79 2.80 -10.12
N ASP A 32 12.55 2.73 -11.42
CA ASP A 32 11.68 3.65 -12.14
C ASP A 32 10.25 3.10 -12.16
N PHE A 33 9.29 3.87 -11.63
CA PHE A 33 7.87 3.55 -11.56
C PHE A 33 7.07 4.17 -12.71
N THR A 34 7.72 4.67 -13.75
CA THR A 34 7.06 5.19 -14.94
C THR A 34 6.88 4.13 -16.03
N ASP A 35 5.86 4.33 -16.88
CA ASP A 35 5.65 3.54 -18.09
C ASP A 35 6.63 3.97 -19.19
N ARG A 36 6.60 3.28 -20.35
CA ARG A 36 7.45 3.61 -21.50
C ARG A 36 7.29 5.03 -22.06
N HIS A 37 6.25 5.75 -21.62
CA HIS A 37 5.99 7.13 -22.00
C HIS A 37 6.39 8.13 -20.89
N GLY A 38 7.05 7.67 -19.84
CA GLY A 38 7.50 8.49 -18.71
C GLY A 38 6.37 8.90 -17.76
N ARG A 39 5.19 8.25 -17.82
CA ARG A 39 4.06 8.55 -16.93
C ARG A 39 4.04 7.58 -15.75
N PRO A 40 3.74 8.03 -14.53
CA PRO A 40 3.63 7.13 -13.37
C PRO A 40 2.66 5.97 -13.61
N CYS A 41 3.12 4.76 -13.30
CA CYS A 41 2.33 3.54 -13.38
C CYS A 41 1.21 3.55 -12.34
N ASN A 42 0.07 2.94 -12.67
CA ASN A 42 -0.93 2.56 -11.66
C ASN A 42 -0.86 1.06 -11.31
N TYR A 43 -0.07 0.27 -12.04
CA TYR A 43 0.28 -1.08 -11.64
C TYR A 43 1.75 -1.41 -11.97
N TYR A 44 2.57 -1.60 -10.94
CA TYR A 44 3.97 -2.01 -11.03
C TYR A 44 4.19 -3.43 -10.51
N LEU A 45 4.95 -4.25 -11.25
CA LEU A 45 5.28 -5.62 -10.84
C LEU A 45 6.78 -5.75 -10.51
N LEU A 46 7.11 -6.11 -9.28
CA LEU A 46 8.45 -6.50 -8.83
C LEU A 46 8.62 -8.01 -9.01
N ALA A 47 9.42 -8.42 -9.99
CA ALA A 47 9.58 -9.82 -10.35
C ALA A 47 11.05 -10.24 -10.25
N SER A 48 11.33 -11.19 -9.37
CA SER A 48 12.67 -11.74 -9.17
C SER A 48 12.63 -13.04 -8.38
N GLU A 49 13.74 -13.75 -8.35
CA GLU A 49 13.93 -14.89 -7.45
C GLU A 49 13.89 -14.46 -5.96
N ASN A 50 13.76 -15.45 -5.08
CA ASN A 50 13.76 -15.21 -3.63
C ASN A 50 15.12 -14.68 -3.17
N GLY A 51 15.09 -13.81 -2.16
CA GLY A 51 16.30 -13.19 -1.61
C GLY A 51 16.88 -12.03 -2.42
N ARG A 52 16.28 -11.65 -3.56
CA ARG A 52 16.74 -10.52 -4.38
C ARG A 52 16.17 -9.13 -3.97
N GLY A 53 15.52 -9.03 -2.80
CA GLY A 53 15.17 -7.75 -2.18
C GLY A 53 13.76 -7.23 -2.42
N LYS A 54 12.82 -8.01 -2.98
CA LYS A 54 11.42 -7.60 -3.19
C LYS A 54 10.75 -7.10 -1.90
N THR A 55 10.70 -7.96 -0.89
CA THR A 55 10.16 -7.63 0.44
C THR A 55 10.89 -6.44 1.06
N THR A 56 12.22 -6.37 0.92
CA THR A 56 13.02 -5.22 1.40
C THR A 56 12.57 -3.90 0.79
N LEU A 57 12.28 -3.85 -0.52
CA LEU A 57 11.79 -2.63 -1.18
C LEU A 57 10.39 -2.24 -0.69
N LEU A 58 9.49 -3.22 -0.52
CA LEU A 58 8.14 -2.96 -0.04
C LEU A 58 8.13 -2.51 1.43
N ASP A 59 8.94 -3.14 2.28
CA ASP A 59 9.14 -2.73 3.67
C ASP A 59 9.72 -1.31 3.76
N LEU A 60 10.68 -0.99 2.89
CA LEU A 60 11.28 0.34 2.79
C LEU A 60 10.24 1.40 2.40
N MET A 61 9.41 1.14 1.40
CA MET A 61 8.32 2.05 1.03
C MET A 61 7.34 2.28 2.17
N ALA A 62 6.91 1.19 2.85
CA ALA A 62 6.01 1.30 3.98
C ALA A 62 6.64 2.08 5.16
N CYS A 63 7.93 1.87 5.43
CA CYS A 63 8.70 2.64 6.41
C CYS A 63 8.74 4.12 6.03
N MET A 64 9.06 4.44 4.78
CA MET A 64 9.19 5.83 4.32
C MET A 64 7.86 6.57 4.37
N MET A 65 6.75 5.93 3.98
CA MET A 65 5.42 6.53 4.12
C MET A 65 5.01 6.76 5.57
N ASP A 66 5.37 5.86 6.49
CA ASP A 66 5.06 6.00 7.91
C ASP A 66 5.80 7.18 8.58
N MET A 67 6.83 7.72 7.93
CA MET A 67 7.49 8.95 8.37
C MET A 67 6.56 10.16 8.30
N LEU A 68 5.57 10.17 7.40
CA LEU A 68 4.66 11.30 7.23
C LEU A 68 3.82 11.54 8.49
N GLY A 69 3.66 12.81 8.84
CA GLY A 69 2.94 13.23 10.04
C GLY A 69 3.72 12.99 11.34
N ARG A 70 5.03 12.73 11.27
CA ARG A 70 5.90 12.63 12.45
C ARG A 70 6.79 13.88 12.57
N ASP A 71 6.90 14.41 13.78
CA ASP A 71 7.82 15.52 14.05
C ASP A 71 9.25 15.02 14.33
N GLN A 72 9.34 13.83 14.94
CA GLN A 72 10.57 13.17 15.35
C GLN A 72 10.46 11.67 15.10
N LEU A 73 11.60 11.02 14.94
CA LEU A 73 11.73 9.59 14.72
C LEU A 73 12.88 9.04 15.57
N ASN A 74 12.61 8.00 16.35
CA ASN A 74 13.61 7.35 17.19
C ASN A 74 14.39 6.27 16.42
N GLU A 75 13.69 5.52 15.57
CA GLU A 75 14.22 4.48 14.68
C GLU A 75 13.33 4.38 13.44
N PHE A 76 13.90 3.94 12.33
CA PHE A 76 13.19 3.66 11.08
C PHE A 76 12.46 2.31 11.11
N GLY A 77 12.95 1.35 11.91
CA GLY A 77 12.45 -0.02 11.94
C GLY A 77 13.02 -0.89 10.81
N ILE A 78 14.12 -0.46 10.19
CA ILE A 78 14.86 -1.22 9.18
C ILE A 78 16.33 -1.23 9.60
N GLU A 79 16.86 -2.42 9.87
CA GLU A 79 18.20 -2.59 10.43
C GLU A 79 19.29 -1.86 9.62
N SER A 80 19.22 -1.92 8.28
CA SER A 80 20.19 -1.23 7.42
C SER A 80 20.16 0.29 7.57
N LEU A 81 19.00 0.88 7.91
CA LEU A 81 18.86 2.32 8.19
C LEU A 81 19.29 2.63 9.63
N ASP A 82 18.86 1.82 10.60
CA ASP A 82 19.03 2.08 12.03
C ASP A 82 20.44 1.78 12.53
N LYS A 83 21.06 0.69 12.07
CA LYS A 83 22.40 0.25 12.51
C LYS A 83 23.44 0.34 11.38
N GLY A 84 22.99 0.30 10.13
CA GLY A 84 23.87 0.36 8.95
C GLY A 84 24.10 1.76 8.39
N GLY A 85 24.73 1.79 7.22
CA GLY A 85 24.90 2.96 6.36
C GLY A 85 23.81 3.12 5.30
N GLY A 86 22.70 2.38 5.44
CA GLY A 86 21.62 2.36 4.48
C GLY A 86 20.95 3.72 4.34
N ARG A 87 20.55 4.03 3.11
CA ARG A 87 19.91 5.29 2.75
C ARG A 87 18.98 5.13 1.55
N ALA A 88 17.90 5.88 1.56
CA ALA A 88 16.89 5.82 0.51
C ALA A 88 16.25 7.18 0.24
N GLN A 89 15.82 7.35 -1.01
CA GLN A 89 15.00 8.47 -1.47
C GLN A 89 13.85 7.93 -2.31
N TRP A 90 12.61 8.30 -1.98
CA TRP A 90 11.42 7.91 -2.72
C TRP A 90 10.72 9.15 -3.27
N ASP A 91 10.80 9.32 -4.58
CA ASP A 91 10.22 10.43 -5.33
C ASP A 91 8.77 10.10 -5.72
N ILE A 92 7.86 11.00 -5.35
CA ILE A 92 6.42 10.86 -5.57
C ILE A 92 5.93 12.11 -6.30
N LEU A 93 5.21 11.93 -7.41
CA LEU A 93 4.49 13.01 -8.07
C LEU A 93 3.20 13.28 -7.27
N LEU A 94 3.18 14.44 -6.63
CA LEU A 94 2.10 14.92 -5.76
C LEU A 94 1.35 16.03 -6.48
N ASP A 95 0.07 15.79 -6.78
CA ASP A 95 -0.83 16.80 -7.31
C ASP A 95 -1.73 17.29 -6.19
N ILE A 96 -1.81 18.60 -6.03
CA ILE A 96 -2.67 19.25 -5.05
C ILE A 96 -3.61 20.24 -5.72
N ASP A 97 -4.78 20.39 -5.14
CA ASP A 97 -5.72 21.48 -5.40
C ASP A 97 -5.88 22.26 -4.10
N GLN A 98 -5.44 23.53 -4.14
CA GLN A 98 -5.60 24.48 -3.04
C GLN A 98 -6.41 25.66 -3.57
N ASP A 99 -7.63 25.81 -3.06
CA ASP A 99 -8.55 26.89 -3.44
C ASP A 99 -8.78 27.02 -4.96
N GLY A 100 -8.81 25.89 -5.68
CA GLY A 100 -8.99 25.83 -7.13
C GLY A 100 -7.70 25.97 -7.93
N LYS A 101 -6.56 26.26 -7.27
CA LYS A 101 -5.25 26.28 -7.90
C LYS A 101 -4.64 24.89 -7.84
N LYS A 102 -4.59 24.24 -9.01
CA LYS A 102 -3.91 22.95 -9.18
C LYS A 102 -2.41 23.18 -9.31
N SER A 103 -1.64 22.47 -8.49
CA SER A 103 -0.19 22.47 -8.55
C SER A 103 0.35 21.05 -8.49
N SER A 104 1.46 20.78 -9.19
CA SER A 104 2.10 19.46 -9.20
C SER A 104 3.55 19.57 -8.72
N TYR A 105 3.96 18.70 -7.81
CA TYR A 105 5.32 18.71 -7.24
C TYR A 105 5.93 17.32 -7.26
N ILE A 106 7.26 17.27 -7.38
CA ILE A 106 7.99 16.11 -6.89
C ILE A 106 8.15 16.26 -5.39
N PHE A 107 7.62 15.30 -4.64
CA PHE A 107 7.74 15.21 -3.20
C PHE A 107 8.60 13.99 -2.86
N SER A 108 9.81 14.22 -2.38
CA SER A 108 10.77 13.15 -2.10
C SER A 108 10.85 12.85 -0.61
N LEU A 109 10.52 11.61 -0.25
CA LEU A 109 10.75 11.08 1.08
C LEU A 109 12.20 10.61 1.22
N ILE A 110 12.88 11.00 2.28
CA ILE A 110 14.29 10.67 2.53
C ILE A 110 14.43 9.91 3.84
N ALA A 111 15.19 8.81 3.83
CA ALA A 111 15.44 7.99 5.00
C ALA A 111 16.92 7.54 5.09
N GLY A 112 17.44 7.48 6.31
CA GLY A 112 18.73 6.83 6.61
C GLY A 112 19.96 7.74 6.63
N ASN A 113 21.12 7.17 6.31
CA ASN A 113 22.43 7.82 6.42
C ASN A 113 22.79 8.59 5.14
N ILE A 114 22.22 9.79 4.97
CA ILE A 114 22.50 10.67 3.82
C ILE A 114 23.76 11.54 4.07
N GLY A 115 24.23 11.64 5.32
CA GLY A 115 25.36 12.48 5.70
C GLY A 115 25.01 13.98 5.71
N GLU A 116 25.96 14.83 5.33
CA GLU A 116 25.74 16.28 5.20
C GLU A 116 24.96 16.65 3.92
N GLY A 117 25.00 15.79 2.90
CA GLY A 117 24.10 15.88 1.75
C GLY A 117 22.64 15.73 2.16
N THR A 118 21.73 16.13 1.28
CA THR A 118 20.28 16.11 1.53
C THR A 118 19.55 15.07 0.69
N VAL A 119 20.15 14.55 -0.39
CA VAL A 119 19.46 13.78 -1.45
C VAL A 119 20.35 12.72 -2.09
N LEU A 120 19.73 11.71 -2.70
CA LEU A 120 20.37 10.67 -3.53
C LEU A 120 20.10 10.87 -5.02
N LYS A 121 18.98 11.50 -5.37
CA LYS A 121 18.60 11.84 -6.73
C LYS A 121 18.22 13.32 -6.76
N GLU A 122 18.92 14.11 -7.55
CA GLU A 122 18.55 15.52 -7.78
C GLU A 122 17.52 15.65 -8.88
N TRP A 123 16.57 16.58 -8.75
CA TRP A 123 15.61 16.94 -9.79
C TRP A 123 15.96 18.31 -10.37
N ASN A 124 16.43 18.33 -11.62
CA ASN A 124 16.70 19.58 -12.33
C ASN A 124 15.43 20.11 -13.05
N HIS A 125 15.53 21.33 -13.59
CA HIS A 125 14.37 21.98 -14.23
C HIS A 125 13.81 21.21 -15.44
N GLU A 126 14.67 20.63 -16.27
CA GLU A 126 14.26 19.85 -17.45
C GLU A 126 13.52 18.56 -17.05
N GLU A 127 14.00 17.88 -16.00
CA GLU A 127 13.33 16.69 -15.47
C GLU A 127 11.97 17.01 -14.85
N LEU A 128 11.86 18.14 -14.13
CA LEU A 128 10.61 18.62 -13.56
C LEU A 128 9.60 18.98 -14.66
N GLU A 129 10.03 19.68 -15.71
CA GLU A 129 9.18 19.99 -16.87
C GLU A 129 8.69 18.72 -17.56
N LYS A 130 9.59 17.74 -17.78
CA LYS A 130 9.27 16.46 -18.43
C LYS A 130 8.21 15.67 -17.68
N ILE A 131 8.23 15.68 -16.35
CA ILE A 131 7.26 14.96 -15.52
C ILE A 131 6.02 15.80 -15.17
N GLY A 132 6.01 17.08 -15.55
CA GLY A 132 4.92 18.01 -15.30
C GLY A 132 4.86 18.51 -13.86
N ALA A 133 6.00 18.64 -13.18
CA ALA A 133 6.10 19.20 -11.83
C ALA A 133 6.62 20.64 -11.87
N GLU A 134 6.06 21.50 -11.02
CA GLU A 134 6.43 22.91 -10.89
C GLU A 134 7.63 23.10 -9.96
N ALA A 135 7.76 22.23 -8.95
CA ALA A 135 8.79 22.32 -7.93
C ALA A 135 9.14 20.94 -7.36
N TRP A 136 10.24 20.92 -6.61
CA TRP A 136 10.73 19.75 -5.90
C TRP A 136 10.85 20.06 -4.41
N HIS A 137 10.29 19.17 -3.59
CA HIS A 137 10.22 19.28 -2.13
C HIS A 137 10.74 18.02 -1.46
N LEU A 138 11.29 18.17 -0.25
CA LEU A 138 11.94 17.13 0.53
C LEU A 138 11.29 16.99 1.90
N TYR A 139 11.01 15.75 2.29
CA TYR A 139 10.58 15.43 3.64
C TYR A 139 11.22 14.14 4.13
N GLY A 140 11.38 14.01 5.44
CA GLY A 140 11.81 12.76 6.07
C GLY A 140 12.91 12.98 7.09
N PHE A 141 13.73 11.95 7.26
CA PHE A 141 14.63 11.85 8.40
C PHE A 141 16.01 11.35 7.95
N ARG A 142 17.06 12.00 8.47
CA ARG A 142 18.45 11.60 8.22
C ARG A 142 19.18 11.28 9.51
N LYS A 143 20.12 10.33 9.44
CA LYS A 143 21.09 10.10 10.53
C LYS A 143 22.25 11.06 10.39
N SER A 144 22.51 11.79 11.47
CA SER A 144 23.71 12.62 11.63
C SER A 144 24.95 11.77 11.94
N ALA A 145 26.14 12.37 11.86
CA ALA A 145 27.41 11.72 12.20
C ALA A 145 27.44 11.15 13.65
N SER A 146 26.69 11.72 14.58
CA SER A 146 26.58 11.21 15.96
C SER A 146 25.58 10.04 16.11
N GLY A 147 25.02 9.55 15.01
CA GLY A 147 24.04 8.47 14.99
C GLY A 147 22.60 8.91 15.29
N ARG A 148 22.38 10.15 15.75
CA ARG A 148 21.04 10.70 16.01
C ARG A 148 20.26 10.93 14.72
N ILE A 149 18.97 10.58 14.73
CA ILE A 149 18.03 10.89 13.66
C ILE A 149 17.57 12.34 13.79
N LYS A 150 17.57 13.07 12.68
CA LYS A 150 17.11 14.45 12.58
C LYS A 150 16.14 14.58 11.42
N THR A 151 15.10 15.37 11.61
CA THR A 151 14.17 15.76 10.55
C THR A 151 14.90 16.57 9.49
N ILE A 152 14.57 16.36 8.23
CA ILE A 152 14.97 17.24 7.14
C ILE A 152 14.05 18.45 7.22
N HIS A 153 14.60 19.57 7.68
CA HIS A 153 13.89 20.83 7.69
C HIS A 153 13.98 21.46 6.30
N GLU A 154 12.87 21.48 5.59
CA GLU A 154 12.71 22.32 4.41
C GLU A 154 12.25 23.71 4.87
N THR A 155 12.74 24.76 4.21
CA THR A 155 12.34 26.15 4.50
C THR A 155 10.92 26.47 4.01
N ASN A 156 10.29 25.56 3.28
CA ASN A 156 8.96 25.73 2.72
C ASN A 156 7.88 25.39 3.77
N SER A 157 7.03 26.37 4.08
CA SER A 157 5.93 26.22 5.05
C SER A 157 4.93 25.14 4.65
N TRP A 158 4.67 24.97 3.34
CA TRP A 158 3.67 24.03 2.81
C TRP A 158 3.94 22.58 3.23
N VAL A 159 5.18 22.10 3.13
CA VAL A 159 5.53 20.71 3.45
C VAL A 159 5.30 20.40 4.93
N ASN A 160 5.60 21.37 5.79
CA ASN A 160 5.33 21.27 7.21
C ASN A 160 3.82 21.27 7.49
N ASP A 161 3.07 22.15 6.85
CA ASP A 161 1.61 22.22 6.98
C ASP A 161 0.93 20.93 6.49
N PHE A 162 1.40 20.36 5.38
CA PHE A 162 0.94 19.07 4.87
C PHE A 162 1.19 17.94 5.87
N SER A 163 2.40 17.86 6.45
CA SER A 163 2.71 16.86 7.47
C SER A 163 1.83 17.01 8.71
N ILE A 164 1.64 18.24 9.21
CA ILE A 164 0.77 18.54 10.36
C ILE A 164 -0.70 18.15 10.05
N LEU A 165 -1.17 18.43 8.83
CA LEU A 165 -2.51 18.03 8.40
C LEU A 165 -2.68 16.51 8.47
N LEU A 166 -1.77 15.74 7.86
CA LEU A 166 -1.82 14.28 7.87
C LEU A 166 -1.78 13.71 9.30
N LYS A 167 -0.98 14.32 10.19
CA LYS A 167 -0.90 13.96 11.60
C LYS A 167 -2.24 14.16 12.31
N ASN A 168 -2.87 15.31 12.12
CA ASN A 168 -4.12 15.68 12.79
C ASN A 168 -5.32 14.87 12.28
N GLU A 169 -5.25 14.38 11.05
CA GLU A 169 -6.33 13.62 10.41
C GLU A 169 -6.29 12.12 10.72
N ARG A 170 -5.21 11.62 11.36
CA ARG A 170 -5.13 10.22 11.81
C ARG A 170 -6.33 9.84 12.68
N GLY A 171 -6.90 8.67 12.41
CA GLY A 171 -8.11 8.17 13.07
C GLY A 171 -9.41 8.79 12.56
N ARG A 172 -9.38 9.73 11.60
CA ARG A 172 -10.60 10.26 10.97
C ARG A 172 -11.44 9.12 10.41
N ARG A 173 -12.73 9.13 10.74
CA ARG A 173 -13.66 8.12 10.25
C ARG A 173 -13.78 8.21 8.72
N LEU A 174 -13.49 7.10 8.06
CA LEU A 174 -13.89 6.86 6.67
C LEU A 174 -15.39 6.55 6.63
N LEU A 175 -16.08 7.01 5.60
CA LEU A 175 -17.53 6.97 5.41
C LEU A 175 -17.95 5.96 4.34
N GLU A 176 -17.04 5.60 3.43
CA GLU A 176 -17.33 4.66 2.34
C GLU A 176 -16.52 3.37 2.40
N PHE A 177 -16.93 2.40 1.58
CA PHE A 177 -16.17 1.17 1.34
C PHE A 177 -15.70 1.20 -0.12
N GLU A 178 -14.38 1.17 -0.33
CA GLU A 178 -13.65 1.36 -1.60
C GLU A 178 -13.66 2.75 -2.27
N ASN A 179 -14.59 3.65 -1.97
CA ASN A 179 -14.71 4.93 -2.68
C ASN A 179 -14.83 6.13 -1.73
N ASP A 180 -13.97 6.17 -0.72
CA ASP A 180 -13.95 7.27 0.24
C ASP A 180 -13.40 8.55 -0.37
N SER A 181 -14.09 9.66 -0.16
CA SER A 181 -13.72 10.99 -0.68
C SER A 181 -12.54 11.62 0.05
N LEU A 182 -12.05 11.02 1.14
CA LEU A 182 -10.84 11.49 1.81
C LEU A 182 -9.68 11.45 0.81
N THR A 183 -9.05 12.61 0.60
CA THR A 183 -8.02 12.76 -0.42
C THR A 183 -6.63 12.36 0.05
N TYR A 184 -6.40 12.26 1.37
CA TYR A 184 -5.06 12.09 1.91
C TYR A 184 -4.42 10.75 1.50
N PRO A 185 -3.09 10.73 1.30
CA PRO A 185 -2.40 9.53 0.86
C PRO A 185 -2.47 8.44 1.93
N THR A 186 -2.71 7.21 1.50
CA THR A 186 -2.67 6.00 2.33
C THR A 186 -1.85 4.92 1.64
N LEU A 187 -1.06 4.18 2.40
CA LEU A 187 -0.37 2.98 1.95
C LEU A 187 -0.96 1.76 2.67
N LEU A 188 -1.41 0.78 1.89
CA LEU A 188 -1.88 -0.51 2.39
C LEU A 188 -0.86 -1.57 2.02
N TYR A 189 -0.30 -2.26 3.01
CA TYR A 189 0.75 -3.24 2.78
C TYR A 189 0.32 -4.64 3.22
N PHE A 190 0.26 -5.57 2.28
CA PHE A 190 -0.03 -6.99 2.51
C PHE A 190 1.25 -7.81 2.45
N SER A 191 1.59 -8.47 3.56
CA SER A 191 2.76 -9.33 3.69
C SER A 191 2.63 -10.63 2.88
N ALA A 192 3.76 -11.23 2.51
CA ALA A 192 3.83 -12.58 1.96
C ALA A 192 3.27 -13.65 2.92
N TYR A 193 3.36 -13.44 4.23
CA TYR A 193 2.90 -14.38 5.27
C TYR A 193 1.44 -14.16 5.69
N ARG A 194 0.67 -13.43 4.89
CA ARG A 194 -0.72 -13.10 5.19
C ARG A 194 -1.59 -14.36 5.33
N ASN A 195 -2.46 -14.38 6.34
CA ASN A 195 -3.37 -15.49 6.60
C ASN A 195 -4.50 -15.06 7.53
N ILE A 196 -5.62 -15.78 7.48
CA ILE A 196 -6.70 -15.70 8.47
C ILE A 196 -6.59 -16.94 9.35
N GLU A 197 -6.08 -16.76 10.58
CA GLU A 197 -5.94 -17.79 11.60
C GLU A 197 -7.23 -17.92 12.41
N THR A 198 -7.41 -19.07 13.05
CA THR A 198 -8.52 -19.28 13.98
C THR A 198 -8.38 -18.36 15.18
N ILE A 199 -9.47 -17.68 15.55
CA ILE A 199 -9.51 -16.81 16.73
C ILE A 199 -9.37 -17.65 17.99
N SER A 200 -8.28 -17.43 18.74
CA SER A 200 -7.99 -18.11 20.00
C SER A 200 -8.77 -17.54 21.19
N GLU A 201 -9.28 -16.32 21.08
CA GLU A 201 -10.07 -15.67 22.13
C GLU A 201 -11.49 -16.25 22.22
N SER A 202 -11.87 -16.65 23.43
CA SER A 202 -13.22 -17.16 23.73
C SER A 202 -14.26 -16.04 23.84
N GLU A 203 -13.89 -14.87 24.36
CA GLU A 203 -14.78 -13.71 24.45
C GLU A 203 -14.63 -12.80 23.23
N ARG A 204 -15.68 -12.66 22.44
CA ARG A 204 -15.73 -11.78 21.27
C ARG A 204 -16.77 -10.69 21.53
N LYS A 205 -16.29 -9.48 21.78
CA LYS A 205 -17.13 -8.30 22.07
C LYS A 205 -17.22 -7.42 20.83
N ILE A 206 -18.31 -6.67 20.70
CA ILE A 206 -18.38 -5.64 19.66
C ILE A 206 -17.39 -4.54 20.06
N THR A 207 -16.24 -4.48 19.38
CA THR A 207 -15.14 -3.58 19.71
C THR A 207 -14.60 -2.95 18.43
N THR A 208 -14.22 -1.67 18.50
CA THR A 208 -13.57 -0.99 17.38
C THR A 208 -12.34 -1.77 16.91
N PRO A 209 -12.22 -2.10 15.61
CA PRO A 209 -11.03 -2.74 15.06
C PRO A 209 -9.78 -1.90 15.30
N GLU A 210 -8.64 -2.56 15.45
CA GLU A 210 -7.37 -1.84 15.47
C GLU A 210 -7.10 -1.19 14.10
N GLY A 211 -6.56 0.02 14.12
CA GLY A 211 -6.34 0.81 12.90
C GLY A 211 -7.63 1.32 12.24
N TRP A 212 -8.76 1.34 12.96
CA TRP A 212 -10.00 1.90 12.45
C TRP A 212 -9.87 3.40 12.12
N GLY A 213 -10.45 3.81 10.99
CA GLY A 213 -10.33 5.17 10.45
C GLY A 213 -9.09 5.35 9.56
N TYR A 214 -8.80 6.60 9.23
CA TYR A 214 -7.70 6.98 8.36
C TYR A 214 -6.35 6.75 9.05
N ASN A 215 -5.46 6.05 8.36
CA ASN A 215 -4.06 5.94 8.70
C ASN A 215 -3.23 6.08 7.43
N ILE A 216 -2.05 6.67 7.57
CA ILE A 216 -1.10 6.86 6.46
C ILE A 216 -0.56 5.51 6.00
N VAL A 217 -0.31 4.58 6.94
CA VAL A 217 0.15 3.22 6.64
C VAL A 217 -0.69 2.22 7.41
N ASN A 218 -1.22 1.22 6.71
CA ASN A 218 -1.84 0.04 7.31
C ASN A 218 -1.08 -1.20 6.84
N LYS A 219 -0.63 -2.05 7.77
CA LYS A 219 0.10 -3.30 7.47
C LYS A 219 -0.77 -4.50 7.85
N PHE A 220 -0.92 -5.43 6.91
CA PHE A 220 -1.73 -6.62 7.05
C PHE A 220 -0.87 -7.87 6.82
N GLY A 221 -0.87 -8.75 7.81
CA GLY A 221 -0.13 -10.01 7.79
C GLY A 221 -1.03 -11.14 8.27
N LYS A 222 -0.60 -11.83 9.33
CA LYS A 222 -1.43 -12.84 9.99
C LYS A 222 -2.49 -12.15 10.83
N GLU A 223 -3.75 -12.44 10.54
CA GLU A 223 -4.91 -11.92 11.26
C GLU A 223 -5.61 -13.04 12.02
N GLY A 224 -6.34 -12.67 13.09
CA GLY A 224 -7.13 -13.61 13.88
C GLY A 224 -6.51 -14.01 15.23
N ARG A 225 -5.22 -13.74 15.48
CA ARG A 225 -4.62 -14.00 16.82
C ARG A 225 -5.24 -13.14 17.92
N GLN A 226 -5.59 -11.91 17.57
CA GLN A 226 -6.30 -10.97 18.43
C GLN A 226 -7.63 -10.63 17.80
N TRP A 227 -8.69 -10.57 18.61
CA TRP A 227 -10.04 -10.26 18.13
C TRP A 227 -10.08 -8.92 17.39
N THR A 228 -9.47 -7.87 17.95
CA THR A 228 -9.44 -6.51 17.37
C THR A 228 -8.76 -6.43 16.00
N HIS A 229 -7.87 -7.39 15.70
CA HIS A 229 -7.15 -7.50 14.42
C HIS A 229 -7.84 -8.40 13.41
N SER A 230 -8.93 -9.08 13.78
CA SER A 230 -9.58 -10.07 12.90
C SER A 230 -10.51 -9.43 11.87
N LEU A 231 -10.67 -10.09 10.72
CA LEU A 231 -11.71 -9.73 9.74
C LEU A 231 -13.12 -9.98 10.29
N ASP A 232 -13.29 -10.96 11.19
CA ASP A 232 -14.54 -11.17 11.91
C ASP A 232 -14.94 -9.91 12.69
N ASN A 233 -14.04 -9.34 13.48
CA ASN A 233 -14.30 -8.10 14.19
C ASN A 233 -14.56 -6.93 13.24
N LEU A 234 -13.82 -6.82 12.14
CA LEU A 234 -14.09 -5.80 11.12
C LEU A 234 -15.52 -5.90 10.57
N LEU A 235 -15.96 -7.10 10.19
CA LEU A 235 -17.30 -7.32 9.64
C LEU A 235 -18.40 -7.11 10.70
N VAL A 236 -18.18 -7.57 11.93
CA VAL A 236 -19.09 -7.34 13.06
C VAL A 236 -19.20 -5.83 13.34
N TRP A 237 -18.08 -5.11 13.34
CA TRP A 237 -18.05 -3.67 13.56
C TRP A 237 -18.75 -2.89 12.46
N LEU A 238 -18.51 -3.24 11.19
CA LEU A 238 -19.21 -2.67 10.05
C LEU A 238 -20.72 -2.89 10.15
N LYS A 239 -21.16 -4.09 10.58
CA LYS A 239 -22.58 -4.37 10.78
C LYS A 239 -23.16 -3.58 11.94
N TRP A 240 -22.40 -3.43 13.03
CA TRP A 240 -22.86 -2.71 14.22
C TRP A 240 -23.00 -1.21 13.98
N ILE A 241 -22.09 -0.58 13.22
CA ILE A 241 -22.19 0.83 12.84
C ILE A 241 -23.42 1.09 11.96
N ASP A 242 -23.81 0.12 11.15
CA ASP A 242 -25.04 0.13 10.33
C ASP A 242 -25.17 1.34 9.39
N ASP A 243 -24.06 1.76 8.75
CA ASP A 243 -24.02 2.86 7.77
C ASP A 243 -23.96 2.37 6.30
N GLY A 244 -24.39 1.13 6.08
CA GLY A 244 -24.46 0.50 4.75
C GLY A 244 -23.12 -0.03 4.23
N ARG A 245 -21.99 0.26 4.88
CA ARG A 245 -20.68 -0.29 4.46
C ARG A 245 -20.61 -1.80 4.61
N PHE A 246 -21.30 -2.38 5.58
CA PHE A 246 -21.40 -3.83 5.72
C PHE A 246 -22.05 -4.47 4.49
N GLU A 247 -23.22 -3.97 4.07
CA GLU A 247 -23.95 -4.46 2.90
C GLU A 247 -23.14 -4.28 1.62
N ARG A 248 -22.44 -3.14 1.47
CA ARG A 248 -21.49 -2.92 0.37
C ARG A 248 -20.35 -3.94 0.39
N SER A 249 -19.75 -4.19 1.55
CA SER A 249 -18.67 -5.17 1.70
C SER A 249 -19.12 -6.59 1.33
N LEU A 250 -20.33 -7.01 1.76
CA LEU A 250 -20.92 -8.30 1.39
C LEU A 250 -21.08 -8.44 -0.12
N ALA A 251 -21.70 -7.44 -0.76
CA ALA A 251 -21.95 -7.46 -2.19
C ALA A 251 -20.64 -7.55 -2.99
N ILE A 252 -19.63 -6.77 -2.61
CA ILE A 252 -18.32 -6.75 -3.26
C ILE A 252 -17.57 -8.07 -3.06
N VAL A 253 -17.49 -8.57 -1.83
CA VAL A 253 -16.83 -9.85 -1.52
C VAL A 253 -17.47 -10.99 -2.30
N ASN A 254 -18.79 -11.07 -2.32
CA ASN A 254 -19.50 -12.13 -3.05
C ASN A 254 -19.29 -12.01 -4.56
N LYS A 255 -19.26 -10.79 -5.10
CA LYS A 255 -18.98 -10.54 -6.52
C LYS A 255 -17.54 -10.82 -6.93
N ARG A 256 -16.55 -10.66 -6.04
CA ARG A 256 -15.12 -10.76 -6.40
C ARG A 256 -14.49 -12.07 -5.94
N VAL A 257 -14.63 -12.40 -4.67
CA VAL A 257 -14.01 -13.58 -4.06
C VAL A 257 -14.77 -14.85 -4.46
N PHE A 258 -16.10 -14.82 -4.34
CA PHE A 258 -16.94 -16.02 -4.44
C PHE A 258 -17.73 -16.18 -5.75
N ARG A 259 -17.52 -15.30 -6.73
CA ARG A 259 -18.21 -15.38 -8.04
C ARG A 259 -18.12 -16.76 -8.69
N GLY A 260 -19.29 -17.28 -9.10
CA GLY A 260 -19.40 -18.56 -9.80
C GLY A 260 -19.14 -19.78 -8.91
N LYS A 261 -19.30 -19.64 -7.60
CA LYS A 261 -19.21 -20.73 -6.63
C LYS A 261 -20.54 -20.94 -5.91
N ASN A 262 -20.73 -22.14 -5.37
CA ASN A 262 -21.84 -22.47 -4.47
C ASN A 262 -21.58 -22.00 -3.02
N LYS A 263 -20.71 -21.00 -2.86
CA LYS A 263 -20.20 -20.48 -1.59
C LYS A 263 -20.34 -18.97 -1.58
N PHE A 264 -20.69 -18.34 -0.47
CA PHE A 264 -20.71 -16.88 -0.33
C PHE A 264 -20.62 -16.43 1.14
N LEU A 265 -20.21 -15.18 1.37
CA LEU A 265 -20.27 -14.52 2.67
C LEU A 265 -21.73 -14.16 2.96
N LYS A 266 -22.34 -14.85 3.92
CA LYS A 266 -23.76 -14.76 4.27
C LYS A 266 -24.04 -13.55 5.18
N GLY A 267 -23.13 -13.26 6.10
CA GLY A 267 -23.29 -12.16 7.05
C GLY A 267 -22.47 -12.38 8.31
N VAL A 268 -22.97 -11.85 9.43
CA VAL A 268 -22.40 -12.06 10.76
C VAL A 268 -23.45 -12.68 11.70
N ARG A 269 -23.04 -13.65 12.51
CA ARG A 269 -23.88 -14.17 13.61
C ARG A 269 -23.64 -13.36 14.89
N LYS A 270 -24.58 -13.43 15.84
CA LYS A 270 -24.52 -12.67 17.10
C LYS A 270 -23.80 -13.40 18.24
N ASP A 271 -23.87 -14.73 18.28
CA ASP A 271 -23.33 -15.51 19.40
C ASP A 271 -22.65 -16.81 18.91
N PRO A 272 -21.32 -16.93 19.08
CA PRO A 272 -20.39 -15.82 19.30
C PRO A 272 -20.35 -14.89 18.07
N PRO A 273 -20.08 -13.58 18.21
CA PRO A 273 -19.91 -12.67 17.07
C PRO A 273 -18.82 -13.16 16.11
N GLU A 274 -19.18 -13.39 14.84
CA GLU A 274 -18.26 -13.77 13.77
C GLU A 274 -18.94 -13.71 12.39
N ALA A 275 -18.11 -13.70 11.35
CA ALA A 275 -18.53 -13.78 9.97
C ALA A 275 -18.82 -15.22 9.53
N ILE A 276 -19.88 -15.39 8.76
CA ILE A 276 -20.38 -16.70 8.33
C ILE A 276 -20.30 -16.83 6.82
N ILE A 277 -19.68 -17.91 6.38
CA ILE A 277 -19.70 -18.37 4.99
C ILE A 277 -20.77 -19.46 4.87
N GLU A 278 -21.64 -19.32 3.88
CA GLU A 278 -22.50 -20.42 3.44
C GLU A 278 -21.85 -21.15 2.28
N ASN A 279 -21.90 -22.48 2.29
CA ASN A 279 -21.52 -23.34 1.18
C ASN A 279 -22.47 -24.53 1.09
N GLU A 280 -23.28 -24.62 0.03
CA GLU A 280 -24.20 -25.74 -0.22
C GLU A 280 -25.05 -26.12 1.02
N GLY A 281 -25.67 -25.13 1.65
CA GLY A 281 -26.51 -25.32 2.85
C GLY A 281 -25.74 -25.54 4.16
N HIS A 282 -24.41 -25.61 4.13
CA HIS A 282 -23.56 -25.71 5.32
C HIS A 282 -22.91 -24.37 5.65
N GLU A 283 -22.97 -23.98 6.92
CA GLU A 283 -22.30 -22.78 7.41
C GLU A 283 -20.93 -23.12 8.00
N HIS A 284 -19.94 -22.30 7.67
CA HIS A 284 -18.60 -22.44 8.20
C HIS A 284 -17.95 -21.06 8.39
N ARG A 285 -16.85 -21.01 9.14
CA ARG A 285 -16.17 -19.75 9.46
C ARG A 285 -15.24 -19.29 8.34
N ILE A 286 -14.83 -18.03 8.38
CA ILE A 286 -13.87 -17.48 7.40
C ILE A 286 -12.46 -18.09 7.53
N ASP A 287 -12.06 -18.54 8.73
CA ASP A 287 -10.77 -19.24 8.93
C ASP A 287 -10.77 -20.67 8.37
N GLN A 288 -11.91 -21.18 7.89
CA GLN A 288 -12.03 -22.51 7.25
C GLN A 288 -12.04 -22.42 5.71
N LEU A 289 -11.90 -21.21 5.16
CA LEU A 289 -11.71 -21.01 3.72
C LEU A 289 -10.39 -21.61 3.21
N SER A 290 -10.31 -21.88 1.91
CA SER A 290 -9.02 -22.23 1.29
C SER A 290 -8.02 -21.07 1.41
N SER A 291 -6.71 -21.36 1.40
CA SER A 291 -5.65 -20.34 1.49
C SER A 291 -5.86 -19.18 0.51
N GLY A 292 -6.22 -19.48 -0.74
CA GLY A 292 -6.46 -18.45 -1.74
C GLY A 292 -7.73 -17.64 -1.52
N GLU A 293 -8.80 -18.26 -1.00
CA GLU A 293 -10.00 -17.53 -0.60
C GLU A 293 -9.72 -16.60 0.58
N LYS A 294 -8.94 -17.05 1.58
CA LYS A 294 -8.52 -16.23 2.71
C LYS A 294 -7.73 -15.00 2.26
N SER A 295 -6.72 -15.22 1.41
CA SER A 295 -5.88 -14.16 0.86
C SER A 295 -6.69 -13.10 0.12
N LEU A 296 -7.60 -13.53 -0.76
CA LEU A 296 -8.48 -12.62 -1.50
C LEU A 296 -9.50 -11.92 -0.61
N LEU A 297 -10.10 -12.63 0.34
CA LEU A 297 -11.04 -12.06 1.30
C LEU A 297 -10.36 -10.95 2.12
N GLN A 298 -9.16 -11.21 2.63
CA GLN A 298 -8.37 -10.25 3.40
C GLN A 298 -8.05 -9.01 2.57
N ILE A 299 -7.49 -9.16 1.36
CA ILE A 299 -7.17 -8.01 0.50
C ILE A 299 -8.44 -7.22 0.18
N CYS A 300 -9.54 -7.89 -0.17
CA CYS A 300 -10.78 -7.24 -0.54
C CYS A 300 -11.38 -6.43 0.62
N LEU A 301 -11.46 -7.02 1.83
CA LEU A 301 -12.05 -6.37 2.99
C LEU A 301 -11.16 -5.24 3.52
N ARG A 302 -9.85 -5.47 3.63
CA ARG A 302 -8.90 -4.47 4.14
C ARG A 302 -8.74 -3.30 3.18
N MET A 303 -8.63 -3.57 1.89
CA MET A 303 -8.59 -2.49 0.89
C MET A 303 -9.86 -1.66 0.94
N GLY A 304 -11.03 -2.29 0.90
CA GLY A 304 -12.29 -1.55 0.92
C GLY A 304 -12.54 -0.76 2.21
N ALA A 305 -12.10 -1.26 3.37
CA ALA A 305 -12.28 -0.57 4.64
C ALA A 305 -11.28 0.57 4.91
N HIS A 306 -10.11 0.57 4.24
CA HIS A 306 -9.00 1.47 4.59
C HIS A 306 -8.50 2.34 3.44
N MET A 307 -8.93 2.13 2.19
CA MET A 307 -8.48 2.96 1.07
C MET A 307 -9.10 4.36 1.11
N THR A 308 -8.31 5.32 0.66
CA THR A 308 -8.71 6.70 0.38
C THR A 308 -8.70 6.94 -1.12
N SER A 309 -9.07 8.15 -1.56
CA SER A 309 -8.98 8.54 -2.97
C SER A 309 -7.55 8.49 -3.54
N ASN A 310 -6.52 8.45 -2.69
CA ASN A 310 -5.11 8.32 -3.07
C ASN A 310 -4.44 7.18 -2.29
N THR A 311 -4.43 5.98 -2.87
CA THR A 311 -3.95 4.78 -2.18
C THR A 311 -2.80 4.13 -2.93
N ILE A 312 -1.72 3.80 -2.21
CA ILE A 312 -0.67 2.91 -2.68
C ILE A 312 -0.91 1.53 -2.06
N LEU A 313 -1.15 0.52 -2.89
CA LEU A 313 -1.37 -0.86 -2.48
C LEU A 313 -0.10 -1.68 -2.74
N LEU A 314 0.58 -2.07 -1.66
CA LEU A 314 1.73 -2.98 -1.70
C LEU A 314 1.25 -4.42 -1.42
N ILE A 315 1.55 -5.37 -2.31
CA ILE A 315 1.25 -6.79 -2.10
C ILE A 315 2.53 -7.60 -2.29
N ASP A 316 3.10 -8.09 -1.20
CA ASP A 316 4.25 -8.98 -1.27
C ASP A 316 3.82 -10.42 -1.58
N GLU A 317 4.53 -11.05 -2.51
CA GLU A 317 4.27 -12.37 -3.05
C GLU A 317 2.76 -12.58 -3.32
N MET A 318 2.24 -11.84 -4.31
CA MET A 318 0.81 -11.80 -4.62
C MET A 318 0.22 -13.18 -4.93
N ASP A 319 1.05 -14.10 -5.42
CA ASP A 319 0.73 -15.44 -5.89
C ASP A 319 1.01 -16.55 -4.85
N VAL A 320 1.53 -16.21 -3.68
CA VAL A 320 1.86 -17.20 -2.64
C VAL A 320 0.63 -17.96 -2.16
N HIS A 321 0.80 -19.28 -2.06
CA HIS A 321 -0.23 -20.24 -1.67
C HIS A 321 -1.49 -20.25 -2.55
N LEU A 322 -1.40 -19.69 -3.77
CA LEU A 322 -2.47 -19.70 -4.77
C LEU A 322 -2.19 -20.74 -5.86
N HIS A 323 -3.19 -21.56 -6.18
CA HIS A 323 -3.18 -22.33 -7.42
C HIS A 323 -3.24 -21.40 -8.64
N SER A 324 -2.65 -21.77 -9.77
CA SER A 324 -2.61 -20.97 -11.01
C SER A 324 -3.90 -20.23 -11.37
N LYS A 325 -5.06 -20.90 -11.34
CA LYS A 325 -6.38 -20.26 -11.58
C LYS A 325 -6.64 -19.05 -10.67
N TRP A 326 -6.23 -19.13 -9.41
CA TRP A 326 -6.35 -18.02 -8.45
C TRP A 326 -5.31 -16.93 -8.68
N GLN A 327 -4.10 -17.28 -9.13
CA GLN A 327 -3.06 -16.32 -9.51
C GLN A 327 -3.53 -15.40 -10.66
N HIS A 328 -4.14 -15.98 -11.71
CA HIS A 328 -4.75 -15.19 -12.78
C HIS A 328 -5.94 -14.36 -12.30
N LYS A 329 -6.76 -14.92 -11.40
CA LYS A 329 -7.92 -14.23 -10.85
C LYS A 329 -7.51 -12.99 -10.03
N ILE A 330 -6.51 -13.11 -9.16
CA ILE A 330 -6.03 -11.96 -8.37
C ILE A 330 -5.39 -10.92 -9.29
N LEU A 331 -4.57 -11.34 -10.26
CA LEU A 331 -3.93 -10.41 -11.20
C LEU A 331 -4.96 -9.58 -11.98
N ASN A 332 -5.94 -10.24 -12.60
CA ASN A 332 -6.97 -9.53 -13.38
C ASN A 332 -7.83 -8.63 -12.49
N TRP A 333 -8.16 -9.08 -11.28
CA TRP A 333 -8.86 -8.22 -10.33
C TRP A 333 -8.06 -6.97 -9.95
N LEU A 334 -6.75 -7.08 -9.72
CA LEU A 334 -5.90 -5.92 -9.42
C LEU A 334 -5.80 -4.97 -10.64
N LYS A 335 -5.74 -5.49 -11.87
CA LYS A 335 -5.83 -4.66 -13.08
C LYS A 335 -7.16 -3.90 -13.14
N ASP A 336 -8.29 -4.58 -12.90
CA ASP A 336 -9.61 -3.94 -12.86
C ASP A 336 -9.67 -2.84 -11.79
N MET A 337 -9.07 -3.07 -10.63
CA MET A 337 -8.98 -2.08 -9.55
C MET A 337 -8.16 -0.85 -9.96
N ALA A 338 -6.97 -1.05 -10.55
CA ALA A 338 -6.12 0.05 -11.02
C ALA A 338 -6.79 0.90 -12.12
N ILE A 339 -7.69 0.31 -12.92
CA ILE A 339 -8.50 1.01 -13.90
C ILE A 339 -9.68 1.74 -13.24
N ALA A 340 -10.37 1.09 -12.30
CA ALA A 340 -11.58 1.63 -11.68
C ALA A 340 -11.30 2.80 -10.72
N TYR A 341 -10.11 2.84 -10.11
CA TYR A 341 -9.75 3.84 -9.10
C TYR A 341 -8.50 4.63 -9.56
N PRO A 342 -8.67 5.83 -10.13
CA PRO A 342 -7.56 6.59 -10.73
C PRO A 342 -6.41 6.96 -9.77
N GLY A 343 -6.72 7.15 -8.48
CA GLY A 343 -5.72 7.42 -7.44
C GLY A 343 -5.16 6.17 -6.74
N LEU A 344 -5.52 4.96 -7.22
CA LEU A 344 -4.92 3.70 -6.76
C LEU A 344 -3.66 3.38 -7.57
N THR A 345 -2.53 3.24 -6.88
CA THR A 345 -1.30 2.67 -7.45
C THR A 345 -1.04 1.32 -6.79
N ILE A 346 -0.89 0.27 -7.58
CA ILE A 346 -0.60 -1.08 -7.09
C ILE A 346 0.86 -1.40 -7.36
N ILE A 347 1.59 -1.87 -6.34
CA ILE A 347 2.93 -2.41 -6.46
C ILE A 347 2.89 -3.82 -5.87
N SER A 348 2.98 -4.83 -6.72
CA SER A 348 2.98 -6.24 -6.26
C SER A 348 4.30 -6.92 -6.54
N SER A 349 4.64 -7.90 -5.72
CA SER A 349 5.82 -8.74 -5.90
C SER A 349 5.44 -10.16 -6.29
N THR A 350 6.27 -10.81 -7.10
CA THR A 350 6.08 -12.22 -7.50
C THR A 350 7.42 -12.89 -7.83
N HIS A 351 7.43 -14.22 -7.76
CA HIS A 351 8.47 -15.06 -8.35
C HIS A 351 7.92 -15.95 -9.49
N SER A 352 6.61 -15.91 -9.75
CA SER A 352 5.95 -16.77 -10.74
C SER A 352 6.17 -16.28 -12.16
N ARG A 353 6.83 -17.12 -12.98
CA ARG A 353 6.97 -16.91 -14.43
C ARG A 353 5.61 -16.83 -15.13
N GLU A 354 4.62 -17.56 -14.62
CA GLU A 354 3.25 -17.54 -15.16
C GLU A 354 2.61 -16.16 -14.96
N ILE A 355 2.76 -15.57 -13.77
CA ILE A 355 2.29 -14.20 -13.49
C ILE A 355 3.02 -13.17 -14.33
N ILE A 356 4.35 -13.27 -14.45
CA ILE A 356 5.16 -12.36 -15.27
C ILE A 356 4.65 -12.35 -16.72
N ARG A 357 4.41 -13.54 -17.30
CA ARG A 357 3.84 -13.69 -18.65
C ARG A 357 2.42 -13.13 -18.74
N ALA A 358 1.57 -13.43 -17.76
CA ALA A 358 0.19 -12.96 -17.73
C ALA A 358 0.04 -11.45 -17.49
N PHE A 359 1.01 -10.84 -16.79
CA PHE A 359 1.05 -9.39 -16.59
C PHE A 359 1.20 -8.65 -17.93
N ALA A 360 1.91 -9.27 -18.87
CA ALA A 360 2.04 -8.87 -20.26
C ALA A 360 2.50 -7.40 -20.38
N PHE A 361 3.72 -7.09 -19.93
CA PHE A 361 4.28 -5.73 -19.88
C PHE A 361 4.12 -4.96 -21.20
N GLU A 362 4.29 -5.64 -22.33
CA GLU A 362 4.24 -5.05 -23.67
C GLU A 362 2.83 -4.76 -24.19
N VAL A 363 1.81 -5.35 -23.58
CA VAL A 363 0.42 -5.21 -24.02
C VAL A 363 -0.19 -3.98 -23.39
N GLU A 364 -0.54 -3.00 -24.22
CA GLU A 364 -1.33 -1.85 -23.81
C GLU A 364 -2.76 -2.26 -23.46
N GLU A 365 -3.19 -1.88 -22.27
CA GLU A 365 -4.56 -2.09 -21.78
C GLU A 365 -5.15 -0.73 -21.44
N LYS A 366 -6.35 -0.43 -21.95
CA LYS A 366 -6.98 0.89 -21.77
C LYS A 366 -7.17 1.19 -20.28
N GLY A 367 -6.62 2.32 -19.83
CA GLY A 367 -6.70 2.78 -18.44
C GLY A 367 -5.61 2.20 -17.52
N LEU A 368 -4.76 1.32 -18.03
CA LEU A 368 -3.69 0.68 -17.27
C LEU A 368 -2.32 1.17 -17.76
N ARG A 369 -1.53 1.73 -16.85
CA ARG A 369 -0.13 2.12 -17.05
C ARG A 369 0.73 1.14 -16.26
N LYS A 370 1.34 0.20 -16.98
CA LYS A 370 2.11 -0.90 -16.42
C LYS A 370 3.60 -0.70 -16.66
N SER A 371 4.38 -1.11 -15.67
CA SER A 371 5.81 -1.33 -15.78
C SER A 371 6.23 -2.32 -14.70
N GLY A 372 7.50 -2.66 -14.63
CA GLY A 372 8.01 -3.52 -13.59
C GLY A 372 9.51 -3.63 -13.62
N TYR A 373 10.03 -4.30 -12.60
CA TYR A 373 11.44 -4.60 -12.49
C TYR A 373 11.64 -6.10 -12.51
N LEU A 374 12.42 -6.57 -13.48
CA LEU A 374 12.84 -7.96 -13.64
C LEU A 374 14.30 -8.07 -13.22
N ILE A 375 14.60 -8.77 -12.12
CA ILE A 375 15.99 -9.05 -11.75
C ILE A 375 16.45 -10.25 -12.58
N GLU A 376 17.00 -9.96 -13.75
CA GLU A 376 17.64 -10.95 -14.61
C GLU A 376 19.04 -11.25 -14.07
N ASN A 377 19.21 -12.46 -13.53
CA ASN A 377 20.49 -13.15 -13.57
C ASN A 377 20.32 -14.64 -13.94
N ASP A 378 19.11 -15.23 -13.81
CA ASP A 378 18.87 -16.65 -14.13
C ASP A 378 17.53 -16.91 -14.87
N LEU A 379 16.80 -15.85 -15.25
CA LEU A 379 15.59 -15.92 -16.08
C LEU A 379 15.95 -15.94 -17.57
N ASN A 380 16.90 -16.79 -17.97
CA ASN A 380 17.12 -17.04 -19.39
C ASN A 380 15.82 -17.60 -19.99
N MET A 381 15.27 -16.84 -20.95
CA MET A 381 14.26 -17.33 -21.87
C MET A 381 14.82 -18.55 -22.61
N MET A 382 14.29 -19.73 -22.27
CA MET A 382 14.15 -20.85 -23.19
C MET A 382 12.68 -21.11 -23.43
#